data_AF-C9LWT1-F1
#
_entry.id   AF-C9LWT1-F1
#
_cell.length_a   1.000
_cell.length_b   1.000
_cell.length_c   1.000
_cell.angle_alpha   90.00
_cell.angle_beta   90.00
_cell.angle_gamma   90.00
#
_symmetry.space_group_name_H-M   'P 1'
#
loop_
_entity.id
_entity.type
_entity.pdbx_description
1 polymer ?
#
loop_
_entity_poly.entity_id
_entity_poly.type
_entity_poly.pdbx_seq_one_letter_code
_entity_poly.pdbx_strand_id
1 'polypeptide(L)'
;MNALMLVGCAIVVFLAAYTIYGRWLVKTWGIDETAATPAQRFEDGQDYAPASRFTVFAHQFSSITGAGPVTGPIIAAMFGWLPAFLWLLVGGVFFGAVQDFSALYASVRNEGRSMGMLIEQYIGKTGRRLFLLFCWLFTLLVIAAFADIVANTFNGFAKDGSLAVPNAAAASISMLYIFVAMGFGLFIRRMKPSGAVKFFVAIALIVAMLAVGISYPLYFDATVWRYVVFAYCFIAAVLPMWFLMQPRDYLSVFLLLGMVAGAVLGVLIANPVIEMPAFVAFEVKGQSLFPILFITIACGAVSGFHSLVSSGTSSKSIENERDMLPVGYGAMLVESLLGVVALVIVCSAATGGHLPDGTPFQIFAGAVSGFFVEFGLPKHVAACIMTMCVSALAMTTIDSVARIGRMSFQELLAPSEGEAEGAAARLLRNKYVATAITLALGYLLCLAGYMSIWPLFGAANQLLASLVLISIAVFLRTTERKGWMLYVPMTFMFLVTMSALVMSVYGIIGKLMNGGFVFLVDGLQLLLALALMTLALLVVKHCAAELVTGKAEHEARTDM
;
A
#
# COMPACT_ATOMS: atom_id res chain seq x y z
N MET A 1 4.70 29.87 7.83
CA MET A 1 3.48 29.16 7.36
C MET A 1 2.97 28.33 8.51
N ASN A 2 1.66 28.24 8.72
CA ASN A 2 1.10 27.52 9.87
C ASN A 2 0.63 26.11 9.44
N ALA A 3 0.93 25.09 10.25
CA ALA A 3 0.43 23.72 10.12
C ALA A 3 -1.09 23.65 9.93
N LEU A 4 -1.85 24.49 10.64
CA LEU A 4 -3.31 24.61 10.50
C LEU A 4 -3.75 24.87 9.06
N MET A 5 -3.04 25.79 8.39
CA MET A 5 -3.38 26.17 7.03
C MET A 5 -3.15 25.01 6.06
N LEU A 6 -2.04 24.28 6.20
CA LEU A 6 -1.71 23.17 5.31
C LEU A 6 -2.71 22.02 5.44
N VAL A 7 -3.02 21.61 6.67
CA VAL A 7 -4.00 20.54 6.92
C VAL A 7 -5.40 20.98 6.50
N GLY A 8 -5.82 22.21 6.84
CA GLY A 8 -7.11 22.76 6.44
C GLY A 8 -7.28 22.85 4.92
N CYS A 9 -6.26 23.34 4.21
CA CYS A 9 -6.25 23.36 2.74
C CYS A 9 -6.37 21.95 2.15
N ALA A 10 -5.62 20.98 2.68
CA ALA A 10 -5.69 19.60 2.21
C ALA A 10 -7.09 18.99 2.42
N ILE A 11 -7.71 19.19 3.58
CA ILE A 11 -9.07 18.72 3.86
C ILE A 11 -10.06 19.30 2.85
N VAL A 12 -10.01 20.61 2.60
CA VAL A 12 -10.90 21.27 1.63
C VAL A 12 -10.69 20.70 0.21
N VAL A 13 -9.44 20.56 -0.22
CA VAL A 13 -9.09 20.00 -1.53
C VAL A 13 -9.58 18.56 -1.67
N PHE A 14 -9.36 17.70 -0.67
CA PHE A 14 -9.77 16.30 -0.71
C PHE A 14 -11.30 16.14 -0.63
N LEU A 15 -11.99 16.97 0.16
CA LEU A 15 -13.47 16.99 0.17
C LEU A 15 -14.03 17.43 -1.19
N ALA A 16 -13.45 18.47 -1.81
CA ALA A 16 -13.82 18.92 -3.14
C ALA A 16 -13.53 17.83 -4.20
N ALA A 17 -12.36 17.20 -4.13
CA ALA A 17 -11.99 16.09 -5.00
C ALA A 17 -13.00 14.93 -4.91
N TYR A 18 -13.36 14.51 -3.69
CA TYR A 18 -14.33 13.43 -3.48
C TYR A 18 -15.73 13.79 -4.02
N THR A 19 -16.23 14.98 -3.66
CA THR A 19 -17.62 15.38 -3.96
C THR A 19 -17.83 15.85 -5.39
N ILE A 20 -16.82 16.42 -6.03
CA ILE A 20 -16.91 16.95 -7.40
C ILE A 20 -16.28 15.96 -8.38
N TYR A 21 -14.99 15.71 -8.27
CA TYR A 21 -14.25 14.94 -9.26
C TYR A 21 -14.55 13.43 -9.18
N GLY A 22 -14.56 12.85 -7.97
CA GLY A 22 -14.94 11.46 -7.74
C GLY A 22 -16.37 11.15 -8.23
N ARG A 23 -17.35 12.00 -7.91
CA ARG A 23 -18.72 11.86 -8.43
C ARG A 23 -18.82 12.04 -9.94
N TRP A 24 -18.00 12.93 -10.51
CA TRP A 24 -17.90 13.06 -11.97
C TRP A 24 -17.35 11.78 -12.61
N LEU A 25 -16.36 11.11 -12.01
CA LEU A 25 -15.85 9.82 -12.49
C LEU A 25 -16.93 8.73 -12.43
N VAL A 26 -17.65 8.63 -11.30
CA VAL A 26 -18.79 7.70 -11.13
C VAL A 26 -19.83 7.88 -12.26
N LYS A 27 -20.22 9.12 -12.53
CA LYS A 27 -21.16 9.44 -13.62
C LYS A 27 -20.57 9.14 -15.00
N THR A 28 -19.29 9.40 -15.19
CA THR A 28 -18.60 9.25 -16.48
C THR A 28 -18.40 7.80 -16.86
N TRP A 29 -18.14 6.91 -15.90
CA TRP A 29 -17.94 5.48 -16.14
C TRP A 29 -19.20 4.63 -15.95
N GLY A 30 -20.32 5.24 -15.54
CA GLY A 30 -21.61 4.57 -15.49
C GLY A 30 -21.66 3.46 -14.44
N ILE A 31 -21.29 3.79 -13.20
CA ILE A 31 -21.49 2.91 -12.04
C ILE A 31 -22.98 2.56 -11.92
N ASP A 32 -23.28 1.28 -11.83
CA ASP A 32 -24.64 0.75 -11.79
C ASP A 32 -24.95 0.16 -10.41
N GLU A 33 -25.82 0.83 -9.65
CA GLU A 33 -26.21 0.38 -8.32
C GLU A 33 -27.07 -0.89 -8.32
N THR A 34 -27.59 -1.28 -9.49
CA THR A 34 -28.45 -2.47 -9.65
C THR A 34 -27.69 -3.67 -10.20
N ALA A 35 -26.45 -3.49 -10.66
CA ALA A 35 -25.63 -4.57 -11.19
C ALA A 35 -25.21 -5.54 -10.07
N ALA A 36 -25.39 -6.83 -10.33
CA ALA A 36 -24.87 -7.89 -9.46
C ALA A 36 -23.34 -7.93 -9.58
N THR A 37 -22.65 -7.64 -8.48
CA THR A 37 -21.19 -7.56 -8.46
C THR A 37 -20.56 -8.96 -8.51
N PRO A 38 -19.26 -9.08 -8.86
CA PRO A 38 -18.56 -10.36 -8.83
C PRO A 38 -18.59 -11.04 -7.46
N ALA A 39 -18.54 -10.26 -6.38
CA ALA A 39 -18.66 -10.78 -5.02
C ALA A 39 -19.96 -11.58 -4.83
N GLN A 40 -21.07 -11.11 -5.39
CA GLN A 40 -22.38 -11.78 -5.31
C GLN A 40 -22.51 -12.92 -6.30
N ARG A 41 -22.01 -12.76 -7.54
CA ARG A 41 -22.17 -13.75 -8.62
C ARG A 41 -21.29 -14.99 -8.42
N PHE A 42 -20.11 -14.82 -7.85
CA PHE A 42 -19.10 -15.88 -7.71
C PHE A 42 -18.80 -16.20 -6.25
N GLU A 43 -19.74 -15.95 -5.33
CA GLU A 43 -19.54 -16.18 -3.90
C GLU A 43 -19.06 -17.61 -3.61
N ASP A 44 -17.82 -17.74 -3.12
CA ASP A 44 -17.16 -19.02 -2.83
C ASP A 44 -16.83 -19.16 -1.33
N GLY A 45 -17.03 -18.10 -0.54
CA GLY A 45 -16.67 -18.06 0.87
C GLY A 45 -15.16 -18.18 1.14
N GLN A 46 -14.34 -17.93 0.12
CA GLN A 46 -12.88 -17.92 0.15
C GLN A 46 -12.36 -16.56 -0.32
N ASP A 47 -12.29 -16.36 -1.63
CA ASP A 47 -11.77 -15.14 -2.26
C ASP A 47 -12.90 -14.19 -2.68
N TYR A 48 -14.07 -14.72 -3.06
CA TYR A 48 -15.29 -13.95 -3.33
C TYR A 48 -16.24 -14.04 -2.14
N ALA A 49 -16.38 -12.94 -1.41
CA ALA A 49 -17.19 -12.86 -0.20
C ALA A 49 -17.82 -11.47 -0.09
N PRO A 50 -19.11 -11.30 -0.40
CA PRO A 50 -19.80 -10.02 -0.26
C PRO A 50 -19.65 -9.44 1.15
N ALA A 51 -19.24 -8.18 1.22
CA ALA A 51 -19.08 -7.48 2.48
C ALA A 51 -19.63 -6.05 2.39
N SER A 52 -20.07 -5.53 3.55
CA SER A 52 -20.62 -4.18 3.64
C SER A 52 -19.60 -3.12 3.24
N ARG A 53 -20.07 -1.99 2.68
CA ARG A 53 -19.26 -0.81 2.33
C ARG A 53 -18.12 -0.52 3.32
N PHE A 54 -18.43 -0.42 4.61
CA PHE A 54 -17.43 -0.05 5.62
C PHE A 54 -16.40 -1.16 5.85
N THR A 55 -16.79 -2.44 5.75
CA THR A 55 -15.84 -3.56 5.84
C THR A 55 -14.87 -3.56 4.67
N VAL A 56 -15.35 -3.34 3.44
CA VAL A 56 -14.46 -3.28 2.27
C VAL A 56 -13.61 -2.01 2.30
N PHE A 57 -14.16 -0.87 2.75
CA PHE A 57 -13.38 0.35 2.99
C PHE A 57 -12.28 0.09 4.03
N ALA A 58 -12.61 -0.57 5.14
CA ALA A 58 -11.65 -0.91 6.18
C ALA A 58 -10.53 -1.82 5.65
N HIS A 59 -10.87 -2.82 4.84
CA HIS A 59 -9.90 -3.69 4.18
C HIS A 59 -9.00 -2.92 3.21
N GLN A 60 -9.58 -2.16 2.28
CA GLN A 60 -8.83 -1.35 1.31
C GLN A 60 -7.94 -0.36 2.05
N PHE A 61 -8.51 0.49 2.90
CA PHE A 61 -7.80 1.54 3.64
C PHE A 61 -6.66 0.96 4.48
N SER A 62 -6.91 -0.10 5.26
CA SER A 62 -5.85 -0.70 6.11
C SER A 62 -4.78 -1.42 5.30
N SER A 63 -5.12 -1.92 4.11
CA SER A 63 -4.14 -2.57 3.23
C SER A 63 -3.25 -1.57 2.49
N ILE A 64 -3.84 -0.46 2.02
CA ILE A 64 -3.12 0.59 1.27
C ILE A 64 -2.34 1.53 2.18
N THR A 65 -2.90 1.85 3.34
CA THR A 65 -2.28 2.69 4.38
C THR A 65 -1.24 1.85 5.11
N GLY A 66 -0.09 1.65 4.46
CA GLY A 66 1.06 0.99 5.04
C GLY A 66 2.07 1.98 5.64
N ALA A 67 3.35 1.65 5.51
CA ALA A 67 4.46 2.51 5.90
C ALA A 67 4.69 3.71 4.98
N GLY A 68 4.37 3.55 3.70
CA GLY A 68 4.70 4.52 2.65
C GLY A 68 4.11 5.91 2.86
N PRO A 69 2.82 6.08 3.23
CA PRO A 69 2.19 7.39 3.40
C PRO A 69 2.82 8.24 4.49
N VAL A 70 3.42 7.62 5.50
CA VAL A 70 4.14 8.32 6.56
C VAL A 70 5.60 8.53 6.16
N THR A 71 6.24 7.46 5.68
CA THR A 71 7.67 7.42 5.38
C THR A 71 8.06 8.33 4.21
N GLY A 72 7.30 8.29 3.12
CA GLY A 72 7.56 9.05 1.90
C GLY A 72 7.58 10.57 2.13
N PRO A 73 6.50 11.17 2.66
CA PRO A 73 6.45 12.59 2.93
C PRO A 73 7.53 13.06 3.91
N ILE A 74 7.85 12.25 4.91
CA ILE A 74 8.89 12.58 5.89
C ILE A 74 10.28 12.64 5.24
N ILE A 75 10.62 11.66 4.40
CA ILE A 75 11.89 11.66 3.67
C ILE A 75 11.92 12.80 2.66
N ALA A 76 10.83 13.00 1.90
CA ALA A 76 10.75 14.01 0.86
C ALA A 76 10.74 15.46 1.40
N ALA A 77 10.46 15.66 2.69
CA ALA A 77 10.55 16.95 3.36
C ALA A 77 11.95 17.59 3.24
N MET A 78 12.99 16.82 2.91
CA MET A 78 14.33 17.33 2.67
C MET A 78 14.41 18.33 1.50
N PHE A 79 13.45 18.30 0.56
CA PHE A 79 13.34 19.27 -0.54
C PHE A 79 12.55 20.53 -0.15
N GLY A 80 12.05 20.60 1.08
CA GLY A 80 11.12 21.61 1.58
C GLY A 80 9.68 21.09 1.64
N TRP A 81 8.84 21.76 2.41
CA TRP A 81 7.46 21.31 2.62
C TRP A 81 6.57 21.51 1.38
N LEU A 82 6.80 22.56 0.58
CA LEU A 82 5.91 22.93 -0.52
C LEU A 82 5.87 21.89 -1.66
N PRO A 83 6.99 21.42 -2.22
CA PRO A 83 6.93 20.45 -3.32
C PRO A 83 6.33 19.11 -2.87
N ALA A 84 6.63 18.67 -1.64
CA ALA A 84 6.04 17.46 -1.06
C ALA A 84 4.52 17.63 -0.87
N PHE A 85 4.09 18.78 -0.34
CA PHE A 85 2.67 19.10 -0.13
C PHE A 85 1.90 19.14 -1.46
N LEU A 86 2.43 19.83 -2.48
CA LEU A 86 1.80 19.91 -3.79
C LEU A 86 1.65 18.53 -4.44
N TRP A 87 2.67 17.67 -4.31
CA TRP A 87 2.60 16.33 -4.86
C TRP A 87 1.60 15.43 -4.11
N LEU A 88 1.49 15.54 -2.78
CA LEU A 88 0.45 14.86 -2.02
C LEU A 88 -0.97 15.28 -2.47
N LEU A 89 -1.18 16.57 -2.75
CA LEU A 89 -2.47 17.05 -3.23
C LEU A 89 -2.76 16.60 -4.68
N VAL A 90 -1.87 16.94 -5.61
CA VAL A 90 -2.08 16.70 -7.05
C VAL A 90 -1.98 15.21 -7.37
N GLY A 91 -0.93 14.55 -6.87
CA GLY A 91 -0.73 13.11 -7.00
C GLY A 91 -1.88 12.35 -6.35
N GLY A 92 -2.19 12.64 -5.08
CA GLY A 92 -3.26 11.97 -4.36
C GLY A 92 -4.62 12.04 -5.08
N VAL A 93 -5.00 13.23 -5.57
CA VAL A 93 -6.31 13.47 -6.21
C VAL A 93 -6.40 12.92 -7.63
N PHE A 94 -5.41 13.20 -8.48
CA PHE A 94 -5.50 12.94 -9.93
C PHE A 94 -4.76 11.68 -10.38
N PHE A 95 -3.86 11.16 -9.55
CA PHE A 95 -3.06 9.97 -9.87
C PHE A 95 -3.53 8.79 -9.03
N GLY A 96 -3.23 8.80 -7.72
CA GLY A 96 -3.51 7.67 -6.84
C GLY A 96 -4.99 7.36 -6.72
N ALA A 97 -5.82 8.34 -6.34
CA ALA A 97 -7.25 8.08 -6.11
C ALA A 97 -7.97 7.65 -7.41
N VAL A 98 -7.54 8.21 -8.54
CA VAL A 98 -8.04 7.80 -9.87
C VAL A 98 -7.58 6.39 -10.20
N GLN A 99 -6.31 6.04 -9.97
CA GLN A 99 -5.76 4.71 -10.24
C GLN A 99 -6.46 3.64 -9.41
N ASP A 100 -6.63 3.87 -8.10
CA ASP A 100 -7.28 2.92 -7.19
C ASP A 100 -8.74 2.68 -7.59
N PHE A 101 -9.48 3.77 -7.81
CA PHE A 101 -10.87 3.69 -8.22
C PHE A 101 -11.02 3.01 -9.58
N SER A 102 -10.15 3.33 -10.54
CA SER A 102 -10.22 2.75 -11.88
C SER A 102 -9.73 1.31 -11.95
N ALA A 103 -8.77 0.91 -11.12
CA ALA A 103 -8.33 -0.49 -10.99
C ALA A 103 -9.44 -1.35 -10.36
N LEU A 104 -10.08 -0.83 -9.29
CA LEU A 104 -11.25 -1.47 -8.69
C LEU A 104 -12.38 -1.59 -9.72
N TYR A 105 -12.63 -0.52 -10.48
CA TYR A 105 -13.65 -0.50 -11.53
C TYR A 105 -13.39 -1.49 -12.65
N ALA A 106 -12.20 -1.47 -13.24
CA ALA A 106 -11.84 -2.39 -14.29
C ALA A 106 -11.97 -3.84 -13.82
N SER A 107 -11.53 -4.16 -12.60
CA SER A 107 -11.66 -5.49 -12.03
C SER A 107 -13.11 -5.91 -11.81
N VAL A 108 -13.96 -5.06 -11.20
CA VAL A 108 -15.39 -5.36 -10.97
C VAL A 108 -16.13 -5.59 -12.29
N ARG A 109 -15.84 -4.80 -13.32
CA ARG A 109 -16.44 -4.96 -14.66
C ARG A 109 -15.93 -6.18 -15.43
N ASN A 110 -14.83 -6.79 -14.97
CA ASN A 110 -14.26 -8.01 -15.51
C ASN A 110 -14.26 -9.12 -14.44
N GLU A 111 -15.40 -9.33 -13.79
CA GLU A 111 -15.65 -10.50 -12.93
C GLU A 111 -14.77 -10.58 -11.67
N GLY A 112 -14.15 -9.50 -11.23
CA GLY A 112 -13.22 -9.48 -10.09
C GLY A 112 -11.84 -10.06 -10.42
N ARG A 113 -11.50 -10.16 -11.72
CA ARG A 113 -10.19 -10.61 -12.20
C ARG A 113 -9.07 -9.63 -11.80
N SER A 114 -7.87 -10.16 -11.59
CA SER A 114 -6.68 -9.37 -11.26
C SER A 114 -6.23 -8.51 -12.45
N MET A 115 -5.44 -7.46 -12.20
CA MET A 115 -4.84 -6.68 -13.30
C MET A 115 -4.04 -7.53 -14.29
N GLY A 116 -3.38 -8.61 -13.83
CA GLY A 116 -2.63 -9.49 -14.71
C GLY A 116 -3.51 -10.23 -15.72
N MET A 117 -4.72 -10.64 -15.29
CA MET A 117 -5.70 -11.27 -16.17
C MET A 117 -6.34 -10.27 -17.14
N LEU A 118 -6.60 -9.03 -16.69
CA LEU A 118 -7.09 -7.97 -17.58
C LEU A 118 -6.05 -7.64 -18.65
N ILE A 119 -4.76 -7.63 -18.31
CA ILE A 119 -3.67 -7.42 -19.28
C ILE A 119 -3.66 -8.53 -20.33
N GLU A 120 -3.92 -9.78 -19.98
CA GLU A 120 -4.03 -10.83 -21.01
C GLU A 120 -5.19 -10.57 -21.96
N GLN A 121 -6.36 -10.24 -21.41
CA GLN A 121 -7.59 -10.02 -22.19
C GLN A 121 -7.47 -8.84 -23.16
N TYR A 122 -6.79 -7.76 -22.77
CA TYR A 122 -6.76 -6.52 -23.55
C TYR A 122 -5.43 -6.21 -24.25
N ILE A 123 -4.33 -6.87 -23.86
CA ILE A 123 -2.97 -6.61 -24.40
C ILE A 123 -2.34 -7.91 -24.92
N GLY A 124 -2.46 -9.02 -24.19
CA GLY A 124 -2.04 -10.34 -24.63
C GLY A 124 -1.13 -11.11 -23.66
N LYS A 125 -0.88 -12.39 -24.00
CA LYS A 125 -0.20 -13.39 -23.14
C LYS A 125 1.21 -12.97 -22.68
N THR A 126 2.00 -12.39 -23.58
CA THR A 126 3.36 -11.94 -23.25
C THR A 126 3.33 -10.80 -22.22
N GLY A 127 2.41 -9.85 -22.38
CA GLY A 127 2.19 -8.77 -21.43
C GLY A 127 1.80 -9.30 -20.05
N ARG A 128 0.88 -10.27 -19.99
CA ARG A 128 0.49 -10.94 -18.74
C ARG A 128 1.67 -11.57 -18.01
N ARG A 129 2.46 -12.42 -18.68
CA ARG A 129 3.59 -13.13 -18.04
C ARG A 129 4.61 -12.16 -17.46
N LEU A 130 4.95 -11.14 -18.25
CA LEU A 130 5.90 -10.10 -17.87
C LEU A 130 5.38 -9.26 -16.69
N PHE A 131 4.12 -8.85 -16.71
CA PHE A 131 3.49 -8.12 -15.62
C PHE A 131 3.39 -8.94 -14.33
N LEU A 132 2.98 -10.21 -14.41
CA LEU A 132 2.83 -11.08 -13.24
C LEU A 132 4.16 -11.46 -12.62
N LEU A 133 5.20 -11.73 -13.43
CA LEU A 133 6.56 -11.94 -12.94
C LEU A 133 7.02 -10.74 -12.12
N PHE A 134 6.76 -9.55 -12.65
CA PHE A 134 7.11 -8.32 -11.96
C PHE A 134 6.28 -8.08 -10.70
N CYS A 135 4.97 -8.29 -10.73
CA CYS A 135 4.12 -8.20 -9.55
C CYS A 135 4.62 -9.15 -8.46
N TRP A 136 5.00 -10.38 -8.82
CA TRP A 136 5.55 -11.34 -7.88
C TRP A 136 6.89 -10.85 -7.31
N LEU A 137 7.86 -10.47 -8.13
CA LEU A 137 9.15 -9.93 -7.65
C LEU A 137 8.97 -8.68 -6.77
N PHE A 138 8.05 -7.79 -7.14
CA PHE A 138 7.68 -6.63 -6.35
C PHE A 138 7.13 -7.03 -4.99
N THR A 139 6.23 -8.01 -4.92
CA THR A 139 5.70 -8.50 -3.63
C THR A 139 6.79 -9.06 -2.72
N LEU A 140 7.84 -9.68 -3.28
CA LEU A 140 9.00 -10.13 -2.48
C LEU A 140 9.72 -8.95 -1.82
N LEU A 141 9.92 -7.84 -2.54
CA LEU A 141 10.53 -6.63 -2.00
C LEU A 141 9.68 -6.02 -0.87
N VAL A 142 8.36 -5.97 -1.05
CA VAL A 142 7.45 -5.43 -0.04
C VAL A 142 7.42 -6.32 1.20
N ILE A 143 7.31 -7.64 1.04
CA ILE A 143 7.37 -8.61 2.16
C ILE A 143 8.66 -8.41 2.94
N ALA A 144 9.80 -8.32 2.26
CA ALA A 144 11.10 -8.14 2.89
C ALA A 144 11.20 -6.84 3.68
N ALA A 145 10.85 -5.71 3.07
CA ALA A 145 10.94 -4.39 3.71
C ALA A 145 9.99 -4.28 4.92
N PHE A 146 8.74 -4.71 4.77
CA PHE A 146 7.74 -4.58 5.82
C PHE A 146 7.97 -5.60 6.95
N ALA A 147 8.44 -6.81 6.65
CA ALA A 147 8.76 -7.79 7.69
C ALA A 147 9.89 -7.28 8.60
N ASP A 148 10.92 -6.69 8.01
CA ASP A 148 12.03 -6.12 8.77
C ASP A 148 11.56 -4.89 9.59
N ILE A 149 10.72 -4.01 9.03
CA ILE A 149 10.13 -2.87 9.77
C ILE A 149 9.33 -3.37 10.98
N VAL A 150 8.46 -4.37 10.80
CA VAL A 150 7.65 -4.93 11.90
C VAL A 150 8.56 -5.57 12.95
N ALA A 151 9.51 -6.40 12.54
CA ALA A 151 10.41 -7.09 13.45
C ALA A 151 11.25 -6.12 14.31
N ASN A 152 11.74 -5.03 13.70
CA ASN A 152 12.46 -3.99 14.43
C ASN A 152 11.54 -3.16 15.34
N THR A 153 10.28 -2.94 14.93
CA THR A 153 9.29 -2.24 15.76
C THR A 153 8.86 -3.06 16.96
N PHE A 154 8.87 -4.40 16.85
CA PHE A 154 8.58 -5.32 17.94
C PHE A 154 9.79 -5.63 18.84
N ASN A 155 11.00 -5.24 18.42
CA ASN A 155 12.20 -5.49 19.19
C ASN A 155 12.08 -4.89 20.59
N GLY A 156 12.02 -5.76 21.59
CA GLY A 156 11.82 -5.40 22.99
C GLY A 156 13.07 -4.81 23.65
N PHE A 157 14.18 -4.69 22.92
CA PHE A 157 15.45 -4.19 23.41
C PHE A 157 15.94 -3.01 22.58
N ALA A 158 16.29 -1.91 23.27
CA ALA A 158 16.96 -0.78 22.65
C ALA A 158 18.44 -1.10 22.36
N LYS A 159 19.12 -0.22 21.61
CA LYS A 159 20.52 -0.42 21.20
C LYS A 159 21.50 -0.50 22.37
N ASP A 160 21.16 0.12 23.49
CA ASP A 160 21.91 0.10 24.74
C ASP A 160 21.58 -1.11 25.63
N GLY A 161 20.72 -2.01 25.16
CA GLY A 161 20.25 -3.18 25.91
C GLY A 161 19.11 -2.91 26.89
N SER A 162 18.65 -1.66 27.01
CA SER A 162 17.51 -1.33 27.86
C SER A 162 16.19 -1.85 27.29
N LEU A 163 15.18 -2.01 28.14
CA LEU A 163 13.87 -2.50 27.74
C LEU A 163 13.10 -1.45 26.94
N ALA A 164 12.80 -1.76 25.68
CA ALA A 164 11.93 -0.96 24.83
C ALA A 164 10.46 -1.37 25.07
N VAL A 165 9.92 -0.98 26.22
CA VAL A 165 8.56 -1.38 26.66
C VAL A 165 7.47 -1.09 25.62
N PRO A 166 7.42 0.09 24.94
CA PRO A 166 6.40 0.34 23.91
C PRO A 166 6.47 -0.63 22.73
N ASN A 167 7.67 -1.07 22.36
CA ASN A 167 7.89 -2.01 21.27
C ASN A 167 7.41 -3.42 21.65
N ALA A 168 7.80 -3.88 22.83
CA ALA A 168 7.36 -5.16 23.39
C ALA A 168 5.84 -5.21 23.60
N ALA A 169 5.24 -4.10 24.04
CA ALA A 169 3.78 -3.97 24.14
C ALA A 169 3.11 -4.05 22.77
N ALA A 170 3.62 -3.34 21.75
CA ALA A 170 3.10 -3.41 20.38
C ALA A 170 3.15 -4.85 19.82
N ALA A 171 4.21 -5.60 20.14
CA ALA A 171 4.33 -7.00 19.78
C ALA A 171 3.25 -7.86 20.46
N SER A 172 3.07 -7.72 21.78
CA SER A 172 2.01 -8.40 22.53
C SER A 172 0.62 -8.13 21.97
N ILE A 173 0.29 -6.84 21.75
CA ILE A 173 -1.01 -6.43 21.21
C ILE A 173 -1.21 -7.04 19.81
N SER A 174 -0.18 -7.03 18.97
CA SER A 174 -0.24 -7.60 17.62
C SER A 174 -0.47 -9.11 17.63
N MET A 175 0.13 -9.85 18.58
CA MET A 175 -0.12 -11.28 18.73
C MET A 175 -1.55 -11.56 19.19
N LEU A 176 -2.08 -10.77 20.13
CA LEU A 176 -3.48 -10.87 20.54
C LEU A 176 -4.44 -10.60 19.37
N TYR A 177 -4.10 -9.62 18.53
CA TYR A 177 -4.88 -9.23 17.37
C TYR A 177 -5.17 -10.39 16.42
N ILE A 178 -4.21 -11.30 16.23
CA ILE A 178 -4.37 -12.46 15.34
C ILE A 178 -5.51 -13.35 15.83
N PHE A 179 -5.47 -13.76 17.10
CA PHE A 179 -6.47 -14.66 17.67
C PHE A 179 -7.83 -13.98 17.87
N VAL A 180 -7.82 -12.72 18.32
CA VAL A 180 -9.05 -11.94 18.53
C VAL A 180 -9.74 -11.65 17.20
N ALA A 181 -9.00 -11.31 16.14
CA ALA A 181 -9.56 -11.14 14.80
C ALA A 181 -10.24 -12.42 14.30
N MET A 182 -9.60 -13.59 14.49
CA MET A 182 -10.19 -14.88 14.13
C MET A 182 -11.48 -15.16 14.90
N GLY A 183 -11.50 -14.90 16.21
CA GLY A 183 -12.70 -15.01 17.03
C GLY A 183 -13.80 -14.03 16.60
N PHE A 184 -13.44 -12.79 16.29
CA PHE A 184 -14.35 -11.76 15.80
C PHE A 184 -14.93 -12.12 14.42
N GLY A 185 -14.13 -12.70 13.52
CA GLY A 185 -14.58 -13.22 12.23
C GLY A 185 -15.62 -14.33 12.37
N LEU A 186 -15.40 -15.27 13.31
CA LEU A 186 -16.38 -16.31 13.63
C LEU A 186 -17.67 -15.72 14.21
N PHE A 187 -17.56 -14.73 15.10
CA PHE A 187 -18.71 -14.01 15.65
C PHE A 187 -19.53 -13.33 14.54
N ILE A 188 -18.90 -12.59 13.64
CA ILE A 188 -19.57 -11.94 12.51
C ILE A 188 -20.26 -12.98 11.63
N ARG A 189 -19.56 -14.07 11.27
CA ARG A 189 -20.08 -15.08 10.36
C ARG A 189 -21.27 -15.85 10.94
N ARG A 190 -21.23 -16.21 12.22
CA ARG A 190 -22.29 -17.00 12.87
C ARG A 190 -23.48 -16.17 13.31
N MET A 191 -23.24 -15.02 13.92
CA MET A 191 -24.30 -14.22 14.54
C MET A 191 -24.88 -13.16 13.61
N LYS A 192 -24.21 -12.85 12.49
CA LYS A 192 -24.59 -11.79 11.53
C LYS A 192 -25.05 -10.50 12.25
N PRO A 193 -24.27 -9.98 13.22
CA PRO A 193 -24.67 -8.86 14.05
C PRO A 193 -24.93 -7.60 13.21
N SER A 194 -25.76 -6.70 13.72
CA SER A 194 -25.96 -5.38 13.11
C SER A 194 -24.66 -4.56 13.12
N GLY A 195 -24.56 -3.55 12.26
CA GLY A 195 -23.36 -2.70 12.18
C GLY A 195 -22.96 -2.05 13.51
N ALA A 196 -23.94 -1.60 14.30
CA ALA A 196 -23.70 -1.02 15.62
C ALA A 196 -23.11 -2.03 16.61
N VAL A 197 -23.64 -3.26 16.62
CA VAL A 197 -23.12 -4.33 17.49
C VAL A 197 -21.68 -4.68 17.08
N LYS A 198 -21.38 -4.80 15.78
CA LYS A 198 -19.99 -5.00 15.30
C LYS A 198 -19.06 -3.90 15.80
N PHE A 199 -19.49 -2.64 15.71
CA PHE A 199 -18.71 -1.48 16.15
C PHE A 199 -18.40 -1.54 17.65
N PHE A 200 -19.41 -1.67 18.51
CA PHE A 200 -19.18 -1.68 19.96
C PHE A 200 -18.36 -2.87 20.42
N VAL A 201 -18.58 -4.06 19.83
CA VAL A 201 -17.77 -5.25 20.12
C VAL A 201 -16.32 -5.02 19.65
N ALA A 202 -16.11 -4.46 18.47
CA ALA A 202 -14.78 -4.14 17.96
C ALA A 202 -14.02 -3.19 18.90
N ILE A 203 -14.65 -2.09 19.32
CA ILE A 203 -14.03 -1.13 20.25
C ILE A 203 -13.70 -1.79 21.60
N ALA A 204 -14.63 -2.58 22.16
CA ALA A 204 -14.39 -3.29 23.41
C ALA A 204 -13.20 -4.27 23.30
N LEU A 205 -13.11 -5.02 22.19
CA LEU A 205 -12.01 -5.93 21.92
C LEU A 205 -10.68 -5.18 21.76
N ILE A 206 -10.66 -4.05 21.06
CA ILE A 206 -9.46 -3.22 20.88
C ILE A 206 -8.96 -2.71 22.24
N VAL A 207 -9.84 -2.14 23.06
CA VAL A 207 -9.48 -1.64 24.39
C VAL A 207 -8.94 -2.78 25.27
N ALA A 208 -9.57 -3.96 25.23
CA ALA A 208 -9.11 -5.13 25.97
C ALA A 208 -7.72 -5.59 25.50
N MET A 209 -7.48 -5.68 24.19
CA MET A 209 -6.17 -6.06 23.64
C MET A 209 -5.08 -5.05 23.98
N LEU A 210 -5.38 -3.75 23.92
CA LEU A 210 -4.45 -2.70 24.34
C LEU A 210 -4.12 -2.82 25.83
N ALA A 211 -5.13 -2.97 26.69
CA ALA A 211 -4.93 -3.09 28.13
C ALA A 211 -4.07 -4.32 28.50
N VAL A 212 -4.41 -5.49 27.93
CA VAL A 212 -3.66 -6.74 28.18
C VAL A 212 -2.25 -6.65 27.60
N GLY A 213 -2.10 -6.20 26.35
CA GLY A 213 -0.78 -6.16 25.71
C GLY A 213 0.18 -5.13 26.32
N ILE A 214 -0.33 -4.01 26.83
CA ILE A 214 0.47 -3.03 27.60
C ILE A 214 0.86 -3.60 28.98
N SER A 215 -0.02 -4.39 29.60
CA SER A 215 0.25 -4.99 30.93
C SER A 215 1.20 -6.18 30.86
N TYR A 216 1.21 -6.92 29.75
CA TYR A 216 2.01 -8.12 29.54
C TYR A 216 2.86 -8.03 28.26
N PRO A 217 3.87 -7.13 28.22
CA PRO A 217 4.77 -6.98 27.08
C PRO A 217 5.65 -8.21 26.85
N LEU A 218 5.78 -8.64 25.60
CA LEU A 218 6.61 -9.77 25.17
C LEU A 218 7.98 -9.26 24.72
N TYR A 219 9.03 -9.59 25.46
CA TYR A 219 10.39 -9.17 25.16
C TYR A 219 11.12 -10.24 24.35
N PHE A 220 11.19 -10.01 23.04
CA PHE A 220 12.05 -10.76 22.13
C PHE A 220 12.82 -9.80 21.23
N ASP A 221 13.93 -10.28 20.68
CA ASP A 221 14.73 -9.52 19.73
C ASP A 221 14.11 -9.52 18.32
N ALA A 222 14.63 -8.65 17.46
CA ALA A 222 14.17 -8.53 16.08
C ALA A 222 14.32 -9.83 15.26
N THR A 223 15.27 -10.70 15.60
CA THR A 223 15.49 -11.96 14.86
C THR A 223 14.35 -12.95 15.14
N VAL A 224 13.99 -13.11 16.41
CA VAL A 224 12.83 -13.92 16.82
C VAL A 224 11.55 -13.38 16.19
N TRP A 225 11.33 -12.06 16.25
CA TRP A 225 10.16 -11.45 15.64
C TRP A 225 10.11 -11.62 14.12
N ARG A 226 11.27 -11.60 13.43
CA ARG A 226 11.32 -11.89 12.00
C ARG A 226 10.78 -13.29 11.69
N TYR A 227 11.18 -14.31 12.45
CA TYR A 227 10.63 -15.66 12.27
C TYR A 227 9.12 -15.71 12.52
N VAL A 228 8.64 -15.06 13.58
CA VAL A 228 7.22 -15.00 13.93
C VAL A 228 6.41 -14.31 12.82
N VAL A 229 6.88 -13.18 12.30
CA VAL A 229 6.22 -12.43 11.24
C VAL A 229 6.11 -13.27 9.96
N PHE A 230 7.16 -13.98 9.55
CA PHE A 230 7.10 -14.85 8.37
C PHE A 230 6.19 -16.06 8.56
N ALA A 231 6.20 -16.69 9.75
CA ALA A 231 5.26 -17.76 10.07
C ALA A 231 3.80 -17.26 10.04
N TYR A 232 3.57 -16.06 10.56
CA TYR A 232 2.27 -15.40 10.49
C TYR A 232 1.85 -15.08 9.06
N CYS A 233 2.74 -14.52 8.22
CA CYS A 233 2.45 -14.25 6.80
C CYS A 233 2.03 -15.52 6.06
N PHE A 234 2.61 -16.68 6.39
CA PHE A 234 2.21 -17.96 5.81
C PHE A 234 0.76 -18.29 6.14
N ILE A 235 0.39 -18.16 7.41
CA ILE A 235 -0.99 -18.38 7.88
C ILE A 235 -1.95 -17.38 7.19
N ALA A 236 -1.58 -16.10 7.17
CA ALA A 236 -2.39 -15.03 6.59
C ALA A 236 -2.60 -15.17 5.08
N ALA A 237 -1.61 -15.65 4.33
CA ALA A 237 -1.72 -15.86 2.88
C ALA A 237 -2.59 -17.08 2.50
N VAL A 238 -2.74 -18.04 3.41
CA VAL A 238 -3.39 -19.34 3.16
C VAL A 238 -4.83 -19.42 3.69
N LEU A 239 -5.12 -18.76 4.81
CA LEU A 239 -6.45 -18.77 5.42
C LEU A 239 -7.50 -18.05 4.54
N PRO A 240 -8.80 -18.33 4.70
CA PRO A 240 -9.85 -17.57 4.03
C PRO A 240 -9.86 -16.11 4.47
N MET A 241 -10.20 -15.18 3.55
CA MET A 241 -10.14 -13.74 3.84
C MET A 241 -11.08 -13.32 4.97
N TRP A 242 -12.31 -13.84 4.99
CA TRP A 242 -13.32 -13.56 6.02
C TRP A 242 -12.91 -14.02 7.43
N PHE A 243 -11.96 -14.95 7.54
CA PHE A 243 -11.60 -15.54 8.83
C PHE A 243 -10.53 -14.75 9.57
N LEU A 244 -9.54 -14.20 8.86
CA LEU A 244 -8.44 -13.45 9.48
C LEU A 244 -8.36 -12.02 8.96
N MET A 245 -8.11 -11.81 7.66
CA MET A 245 -7.79 -10.49 7.11
C MET A 245 -8.94 -9.50 7.26
N GLN A 246 -10.15 -9.81 6.78
CA GLN A 246 -11.29 -8.89 6.86
C GLN A 246 -11.64 -8.50 8.32
N PRO A 247 -11.77 -9.44 9.28
CA PRO A 247 -12.01 -9.10 10.69
C PRO A 247 -10.87 -8.30 11.30
N ARG A 248 -9.61 -8.65 10.98
CA ARG A 248 -8.42 -7.94 11.46
C ARG A 248 -8.41 -6.52 10.96
N ASP A 249 -8.61 -6.32 9.66
CA ASP A 249 -8.63 -4.99 9.03
C ASP A 249 -9.79 -4.16 9.57
N TYR A 250 -10.94 -4.76 9.81
CA TYR A 250 -12.06 -4.08 10.47
C TYR A 250 -11.71 -3.60 11.88
N LEU A 251 -10.99 -4.39 12.68
CA LEU A 251 -10.52 -3.96 14.00
C LEU A 251 -9.45 -2.86 13.84
N SER A 252 -8.45 -3.08 12.98
CA SER A 252 -7.32 -2.17 12.77
C SER A 252 -7.76 -0.80 12.24
N VAL A 253 -8.79 -0.72 11.40
CA VAL A 253 -9.25 0.55 10.81
C VAL A 253 -9.58 1.59 11.89
N PHE A 254 -10.11 1.18 13.05
CA PHE A 254 -10.43 2.11 14.13
C PHE A 254 -9.17 2.66 14.81
N LEU A 255 -8.12 1.84 14.94
CA LEU A 255 -6.80 2.31 15.39
C LEU A 255 -6.20 3.29 14.38
N LEU A 256 -6.28 2.97 13.09
CA LEU A 256 -5.71 3.80 12.03
C LEU A 256 -6.46 5.13 11.90
N LEU A 257 -7.80 5.10 11.84
CA LEU A 257 -8.62 6.31 11.78
C LEU A 257 -8.52 7.11 13.08
N GLY A 258 -8.43 6.45 14.23
CA GLY A 258 -8.22 7.11 15.52
C GLY A 258 -6.87 7.82 15.58
N MET A 259 -5.81 7.20 15.07
CA MET A 259 -4.49 7.81 14.92
C MET A 259 -4.53 9.01 13.96
N VAL A 260 -5.16 8.88 12.78
CA VAL A 260 -5.29 9.98 11.81
C VAL A 260 -6.08 11.14 12.42
N ALA A 261 -7.25 10.87 12.99
CA ALA A 261 -8.09 11.88 13.63
C ALA A 261 -7.36 12.56 14.79
N GLY A 262 -6.70 11.77 15.62
CA GLY A 262 -5.91 12.25 16.74
C GLY A 262 -4.72 13.11 16.32
N ALA A 263 -4.03 12.74 15.24
CA ALA A 263 -2.94 13.54 14.67
C ALA A 263 -3.44 14.84 14.05
N VAL A 264 -4.56 14.80 13.30
CA VAL A 264 -5.21 16.01 12.76
C VAL A 264 -5.63 16.92 13.90
N LEU A 265 -6.38 16.44 14.89
CA LEU A 265 -6.83 17.23 16.04
C LEU A 265 -5.64 17.80 16.83
N GLY A 266 -4.58 17.00 17.02
CA GLY A 266 -3.36 17.44 17.69
C GLY A 266 -2.71 18.62 16.96
N VAL A 267 -2.56 18.52 15.64
CA VAL A 267 -2.07 19.64 14.82
C VAL A 267 -3.02 20.84 14.88
N LEU A 268 -4.35 20.62 14.89
CA LEU A 268 -5.32 21.71 14.94
C LEU A 268 -5.27 22.48 16.28
N ILE A 269 -5.03 21.78 17.38
CA ILE A 269 -5.01 22.35 18.73
C ILE A 269 -3.64 22.95 19.06
N ALA A 270 -2.56 22.19 18.83
CA ALA A 270 -1.19 22.62 19.13
C ALA A 270 -0.72 23.74 18.19
N ASN A 271 -1.29 23.80 16.97
CA ASN A 271 -1.05 24.84 16.00
C ASN A 271 0.46 25.11 15.71
N PRO A 272 1.25 24.06 15.41
CA PRO A 272 2.70 24.21 15.36
C PRO A 272 3.15 25.05 14.15
N VAL A 273 4.27 25.75 14.34
CA VAL A 273 4.92 26.51 13.29
C VAL A 273 5.72 25.56 12.40
N ILE A 274 5.63 25.75 11.09
CA ILE A 274 6.46 25.02 10.13
C ILE A 274 7.85 25.66 10.09
N GLU A 275 8.84 24.93 10.61
CA GLU A 275 10.24 25.35 10.71
C GLU A 275 11.06 25.00 9.45
N MET A 276 10.61 24.04 8.65
CA MET A 276 11.22 23.76 7.35
C MET A 276 10.95 24.89 6.35
N PRO A 277 11.93 25.24 5.48
CA PRO A 277 11.69 26.16 4.38
C PRO A 277 10.69 25.55 3.37
N ALA A 278 9.98 26.43 2.65
CA ALA A 278 9.04 26.00 1.61
C ALA A 278 9.72 25.20 0.51
N PHE A 279 10.90 25.65 0.09
CA PHE A 279 11.73 25.01 -0.90
C PHE A 279 13.18 25.12 -0.46
N VAL A 280 13.91 24.01 -0.51
CA VAL A 280 15.34 23.97 -0.16
C VAL A 280 16.18 24.18 -1.42
N ALA A 281 16.15 23.23 -2.35
CA ALA A 281 16.88 23.27 -3.62
C ALA A 281 16.36 22.19 -4.58
N PHE A 282 16.72 22.29 -5.86
CA PHE A 282 16.47 21.23 -6.85
C PHE A 282 17.39 20.03 -6.66
N GLU A 283 18.49 20.17 -5.92
CA GLU A 283 19.39 19.09 -5.55
C GLU A 283 19.73 19.20 -4.07
N VAL A 284 19.51 18.12 -3.32
CA VAL A 284 19.77 18.05 -1.87
C VAL A 284 20.48 16.73 -1.60
N LYS A 285 21.63 16.76 -0.90
CA LYS A 285 22.43 15.56 -0.58
C LYS A 285 22.78 14.71 -1.82
N GLY A 286 23.05 15.35 -2.95
CA GLY A 286 23.35 14.67 -4.23
C GLY A 286 22.15 13.98 -4.89
N GLN A 287 20.93 14.28 -4.43
CA GLN A 287 19.69 13.78 -5.01
C GLN A 287 18.89 14.92 -5.63
N SER A 288 18.54 14.80 -6.91
CA SER A 288 17.70 15.76 -7.61
C SER A 288 16.22 15.59 -7.22
N LEU A 289 15.49 16.70 -7.05
CA LEU A 289 14.07 16.73 -6.70
C LEU A 289 13.25 15.89 -7.68
N PHE A 290 13.46 16.10 -8.98
CA PHE A 290 12.95 15.20 -10.00
C PHE A 290 14.02 14.16 -10.31
N PRO A 291 13.67 12.87 -10.39
CA PRO A 291 12.40 12.21 -10.03
C PRO A 291 12.26 11.80 -8.56
N ILE A 292 13.28 12.04 -7.70
CA ILE A 292 13.36 11.42 -6.37
C ILE A 292 12.15 11.73 -5.48
N LEU A 293 11.65 12.96 -5.47
CA LEU A 293 10.48 13.33 -4.67
C LEU A 293 9.25 12.48 -5.04
N PHE A 294 9.02 12.28 -6.33
CA PHE A 294 7.85 11.58 -6.87
C PHE A 294 7.91 10.06 -6.66
N ILE A 295 9.10 9.46 -6.64
CA ILE A 295 9.27 8.04 -6.26
C ILE A 295 9.27 7.84 -4.74
N THR A 296 9.67 8.86 -3.98
CA THR A 296 9.77 8.78 -2.51
C THR A 296 8.39 8.86 -1.89
N ILE A 297 7.59 9.84 -2.30
CA ILE A 297 6.16 9.93 -1.95
C ILE A 297 5.39 9.06 -2.95
N ALA A 298 5.52 7.75 -2.80
CA ALA A 298 4.74 6.80 -3.57
C ALA A 298 3.34 6.64 -2.96
N CYS A 299 3.18 5.80 -1.94
CA CYS A 299 1.94 5.75 -1.17
C CYS A 299 1.65 7.13 -0.54
N GLY A 300 0.38 7.54 -0.55
CA GLY A 300 -0.04 8.92 -0.25
C GLY A 300 -0.18 9.85 -1.48
N ALA A 301 0.46 9.53 -2.61
CA ALA A 301 0.22 10.21 -3.88
C ALA A 301 -0.20 9.23 -5.01
N VAL A 302 0.59 8.19 -5.27
CA VAL A 302 0.25 7.14 -6.25
C VAL A 302 1.07 5.87 -5.97
N SER A 303 0.41 4.72 -5.96
CA SER A 303 1.07 3.44 -5.70
C SER A 303 0.52 2.31 -6.56
N GLY A 304 1.41 1.60 -7.26
CA GLY A 304 1.05 0.40 -8.00
C GLY A 304 0.51 -0.71 -7.09
N PHE A 305 1.05 -0.86 -5.88
CA PHE A 305 0.55 -1.83 -4.90
C PHE A 305 -0.95 -1.66 -4.60
N HIS A 306 -1.42 -0.42 -4.43
CA HIS A 306 -2.83 -0.16 -4.13
C HIS A 306 -3.77 -0.69 -5.22
N SER A 307 -3.34 -0.66 -6.48
CA SER A 307 -4.10 -1.23 -7.57
C SER A 307 -4.17 -2.76 -7.53
N LEU A 308 -3.16 -3.43 -6.97
CA LEU A 308 -3.19 -4.88 -6.73
C LEU A 308 -4.14 -5.24 -5.59
N VAL A 309 -4.25 -4.40 -4.55
CA VAL A 309 -5.28 -4.55 -3.51
C VAL A 309 -6.67 -4.33 -4.13
N SER A 310 -6.83 -3.23 -4.87
CA SER A 310 -8.10 -2.85 -5.50
C SER A 310 -8.63 -3.95 -6.43
N SER A 311 -7.78 -4.49 -7.29
CA SER A 311 -8.16 -5.52 -8.28
C SER A 311 -8.04 -6.97 -7.80
N GLY A 312 -7.17 -7.23 -6.83
CA GLY A 312 -6.85 -8.59 -6.38
C GLY A 312 -7.66 -9.05 -5.18
N THR A 313 -8.11 -8.12 -4.33
CA THR A 313 -8.85 -8.42 -3.09
C THR A 313 -10.15 -7.63 -2.96
N SER A 314 -10.12 -6.30 -3.01
CA SER A 314 -11.31 -5.48 -2.74
C SER A 314 -12.43 -5.67 -3.77
N SER A 315 -12.10 -5.80 -5.07
CA SER A 315 -13.05 -6.07 -6.14
C SER A 315 -13.90 -7.33 -5.93
N LYS A 316 -13.37 -8.31 -5.19
CA LYS A 316 -14.03 -9.60 -4.88
C LYS A 316 -14.92 -9.54 -3.64
N SER A 317 -14.92 -8.41 -2.92
CA SER A 317 -15.72 -8.21 -1.70
C SER A 317 -16.77 -7.11 -1.82
N ILE A 318 -16.71 -6.26 -2.85
CA ILE A 318 -17.70 -5.18 -3.09
C ILE A 318 -19.08 -5.79 -3.34
N GLU A 319 -20.04 -5.52 -2.45
CA GLU A 319 -21.43 -5.99 -2.60
C GLU A 319 -22.27 -5.15 -3.58
N ASN A 320 -21.90 -3.87 -3.80
CA ASN A 320 -22.61 -2.96 -4.68
C ASN A 320 -21.64 -1.98 -5.36
N GLU A 321 -21.78 -1.73 -6.66
CA GLU A 321 -20.85 -0.85 -7.39
C GLU A 321 -20.82 0.59 -6.82
N ARG A 322 -21.90 1.07 -6.20
CA ARG A 322 -21.94 2.39 -5.54
C ARG A 322 -20.89 2.56 -4.44
N ASP A 323 -20.44 1.44 -3.85
CA ASP A 323 -19.47 1.42 -2.77
C ASP A 323 -18.03 1.56 -3.28
N MET A 324 -17.81 1.47 -4.59
CA MET A 324 -16.48 1.58 -5.19
C MET A 324 -15.88 2.98 -5.05
N LEU A 325 -16.71 4.04 -5.06
CA LEU A 325 -16.21 5.41 -4.84
C LEU A 325 -15.64 5.60 -3.42
N PRO A 326 -16.37 5.32 -2.33
CA PRO A 326 -15.80 5.42 -0.99
C PRO A 326 -14.63 4.45 -0.78
N VAL A 327 -14.69 3.23 -1.32
CA VAL A 327 -13.64 2.22 -1.14
C VAL A 327 -12.37 2.58 -1.91
N GLY A 328 -12.41 2.80 -3.22
CA GLY A 328 -11.22 3.09 -4.01
C GLY A 328 -10.75 4.55 -3.85
N TYR A 329 -11.55 5.49 -4.36
CA TYR A 329 -11.18 6.91 -4.36
C TYR A 329 -11.11 7.49 -2.95
N GLY A 330 -12.10 7.19 -2.11
CA GLY A 330 -12.21 7.72 -0.75
C GLY A 330 -11.10 7.25 0.19
N ALA A 331 -10.75 5.95 0.19
CA ALA A 331 -9.68 5.44 1.03
C ALA A 331 -8.34 6.09 0.69
N MET A 332 -8.02 6.24 -0.60
CA MET A 332 -6.79 6.89 -1.05
C MET A 332 -6.73 8.37 -0.62
N LEU A 333 -7.83 9.12 -0.65
CA LEU A 333 -7.83 10.50 -0.16
C LEU A 333 -7.57 10.60 1.36
N VAL A 334 -8.09 9.65 2.15
CA VAL A 334 -7.82 9.59 3.60
C VAL A 334 -6.34 9.26 3.86
N GLU A 335 -5.76 8.38 3.05
CA GLU A 335 -4.32 8.07 3.09
C GLU A 335 -3.46 9.28 2.67
N SER A 336 -3.85 10.03 1.64
CA SER A 336 -3.19 11.29 1.26
C SER A 336 -3.25 12.32 2.39
N LEU A 337 -4.37 12.39 3.13
CA LEU A 337 -4.48 13.23 4.32
C LEU A 337 -3.51 12.81 5.42
N LEU A 338 -3.36 11.51 5.68
CA LEU A 338 -2.32 11.00 6.58
C LEU A 338 -0.92 11.44 6.12
N GLY A 339 -0.64 11.40 4.82
CA GLY A 339 0.64 11.88 4.28
C GLY A 339 0.88 13.38 4.48
N VAL A 340 -0.16 14.20 4.32
CA VAL A 340 -0.09 15.65 4.63
C VAL A 340 0.19 15.87 6.11
N VAL A 341 -0.48 15.13 6.99
CA VAL A 341 -0.26 15.23 8.44
C VAL A 341 1.15 14.80 8.81
N ALA A 342 1.66 13.71 8.23
CA ALA A 342 3.04 13.26 8.44
C ALA A 342 4.08 14.30 8.00
N LEU A 343 3.86 14.94 6.84
CA LEU A 343 4.69 16.03 6.35
C LEU A 343 4.68 17.22 7.32
N VAL A 344 3.49 17.66 7.73
CA VAL A 344 3.32 18.79 8.65
C VAL A 344 4.01 18.52 9.99
N ILE A 345 3.85 17.31 10.52
CA ILE A 345 4.49 16.88 11.78
C ILE A 345 6.01 16.98 11.68
N VAL A 346 6.63 16.38 10.65
CA VAL A 346 8.10 16.42 10.57
C VAL A 346 8.61 17.84 10.30
N CYS A 347 7.92 18.61 9.47
CA CYS A 347 8.32 19.97 9.16
C CYS A 347 8.15 20.92 10.36
N SER A 348 7.26 20.59 11.29
CA SER A 348 7.11 21.28 12.57
C SER A 348 8.14 20.83 13.61
N ALA A 349 8.54 19.56 13.57
CA ALA A 349 9.57 19.00 14.46
C ALA A 349 11.00 19.35 14.03
N ALA A 350 11.18 19.98 12.87
CA ALA A 350 12.48 20.42 12.39
C ALA A 350 13.03 21.56 13.25
N THR A 351 14.35 21.61 13.42
CA THR A 351 15.03 22.67 14.18
C THR A 351 16.03 23.37 13.29
N GLY A 352 15.89 24.69 13.11
CA GLY A 352 16.79 25.48 12.25
C GLY A 352 16.79 25.03 10.78
N GLY A 353 15.68 24.50 10.28
CA GLY A 353 15.57 23.96 8.92
C GLY A 353 16.20 22.58 8.72
N HIS A 354 16.60 21.89 9.79
CA HIS A 354 17.10 20.53 9.75
C HIS A 354 16.06 19.54 10.29
N LEU A 355 15.84 18.45 9.54
CA LEU A 355 14.94 17.37 9.94
C LEU A 355 15.47 16.65 11.19
N PRO A 356 14.59 16.17 12.08
CA PRO A 356 14.98 15.44 13.27
C PRO A 356 15.62 14.09 12.94
N ASP A 357 16.52 13.63 13.81
CA ASP A 357 17.12 12.30 13.72
C ASP A 357 16.13 11.22 14.16
N GLY A 358 16.16 10.08 13.47
CA GLY A 358 15.31 8.92 13.76
C GLY A 358 14.69 8.33 12.50
N THR A 359 14.01 7.19 12.64
CA THR A 359 13.23 6.67 11.52
C THR A 359 11.96 7.50 11.34
N PRO A 360 11.42 7.60 10.11
CA PRO A 360 10.17 8.32 9.87
C PRO A 360 9.01 7.90 10.78
N PHE A 361 8.92 6.60 11.08
CA PHE A 361 7.94 6.07 12.02
C PHE A 361 8.16 6.49 13.47
N GLN A 362 9.41 6.56 13.93
CA GLN A 362 9.71 7.04 15.28
C GLN A 362 9.35 8.51 15.43
N ILE A 363 9.68 9.33 14.42
CA ILE A 363 9.34 10.76 14.40
C ILE A 363 7.82 10.94 14.45
N PHE A 364 7.09 10.25 13.57
CA PHE A 364 5.63 10.34 13.50
C PHE A 364 4.96 9.83 14.78
N ALA A 365 5.31 8.63 15.24
CA ALA A 365 4.73 8.04 16.44
C ALA A 365 5.02 8.88 17.69
N GLY A 366 6.23 9.41 17.82
CA GLY A 366 6.64 10.28 18.92
C GLY A 366 5.82 11.57 18.97
N ALA A 367 5.64 12.24 17.83
CA ALA A 367 4.88 13.48 17.76
C ALA A 367 3.39 13.28 18.07
N VAL A 368 2.74 12.27 17.45
CA VAL A 368 1.32 12.00 17.71
C VAL A 368 1.09 11.50 19.15
N SER A 369 2.02 10.73 19.70
CA SER A 369 2.02 10.34 21.12
C SER A 369 2.04 11.58 22.02
N GLY A 370 2.85 12.59 21.67
CA GLY A 370 2.86 13.89 22.36
C GLY A 370 1.49 14.55 22.41
N PHE A 371 0.76 14.59 21.29
CA PHE A 371 -0.61 15.12 21.25
C PHE A 371 -1.57 14.32 22.13
N PHE A 372 -1.41 12.99 22.20
CA PHE A 372 -2.27 12.17 23.07
C PHE A 372 -2.01 12.41 24.55
N VAL A 373 -0.77 12.74 24.92
CA VAL A 373 -0.44 13.18 26.27
C VAL A 373 -1.11 14.50 26.59
N GLU A 374 -1.16 15.44 25.65
CA GLU A 374 -1.91 16.70 25.80
C GLU A 374 -3.42 16.47 25.96
N PHE A 375 -3.95 15.42 25.33
CA PHE A 375 -5.35 14.99 25.53
C PHE A 375 -5.59 14.23 26.85
N GLY A 376 -4.56 14.07 27.69
CA GLY A 376 -4.67 13.50 29.04
C GLY A 376 -4.28 12.02 29.15
N LEU A 377 -3.76 11.38 28.09
CA LEU A 377 -3.26 10.01 28.20
C LEU A 377 -1.91 9.97 28.93
N PRO A 378 -1.64 8.97 29.79
CA PRO A 378 -0.32 8.77 30.35
C PRO A 378 0.72 8.55 29.24
N LYS A 379 1.89 9.20 29.34
CA LYS A 379 2.98 9.12 28.35
C LYS A 379 3.33 7.69 27.92
N HIS A 380 3.40 6.78 28.89
CA HIS A 380 3.66 5.36 28.63
C HIS A 380 2.58 4.71 27.76
N VAL A 381 1.30 4.97 28.07
CA VAL A 381 0.16 4.41 27.34
C VAL A 381 0.08 5.00 25.93
N ALA A 382 0.26 6.32 25.79
CA ALA A 382 0.28 6.99 24.50
C ALA A 382 1.38 6.43 23.58
N ALA A 383 2.60 6.22 24.12
CA ALA A 383 3.70 5.62 23.37
C ALA A 383 3.38 4.20 22.91
N CYS A 384 2.85 3.34 23.80
CA CYS A 384 2.49 1.96 23.43
C CYS A 384 1.39 1.92 22.36
N ILE A 385 0.35 2.75 22.50
CA ILE A 385 -0.75 2.84 21.52
C ILE A 385 -0.22 3.29 20.17
N MET A 386 0.64 4.32 20.14
CA MET A 386 1.18 4.85 18.89
C MET A 386 2.14 3.90 18.19
N THR A 387 3.04 3.25 18.93
CA THR A 387 3.92 2.20 18.38
C THR A 387 3.09 1.03 17.82
N MET A 388 2.00 0.66 18.50
CA MET A 388 1.06 -0.35 18.02
C MET A 388 0.33 0.11 16.74
N CYS A 389 -0.20 1.33 16.66
CA CYS A 389 -0.89 1.83 15.48
C CYS A 389 0.02 1.80 14.25
N VAL A 390 1.27 2.24 14.43
CA VAL A 390 2.31 2.19 13.40
C VAL A 390 2.63 0.75 12.98
N SER A 391 2.76 -0.17 13.92
CA SER A 391 3.01 -1.58 13.62
C SER A 391 1.83 -2.23 12.91
N ALA A 392 0.61 -1.85 13.28
CA ALA A 392 -0.62 -2.33 12.67
C ALA A 392 -0.66 -1.98 11.17
N LEU A 393 -0.30 -0.74 10.80
CA LEU A 393 -0.16 -0.31 9.39
C LEU A 393 0.76 -1.25 8.60
N ALA A 394 1.95 -1.55 9.14
CA ALA A 394 2.92 -2.39 8.44
C ALA A 394 2.45 -3.85 8.36
N MET A 395 1.86 -4.36 9.43
CA MET A 395 1.35 -5.73 9.49
C MET A 395 0.10 -5.95 8.61
N THR A 396 -0.81 -4.97 8.44
CA THR A 396 -1.97 -5.13 7.54
C THR A 396 -1.51 -5.15 6.08
N THR A 397 -0.55 -4.30 5.72
CA THR A 397 0.05 -4.33 4.37
C THR A 397 0.74 -5.66 4.09
N ILE A 398 1.58 -6.19 5.01
CA ILE A 398 2.33 -7.42 4.73
C ILE A 398 1.43 -8.64 4.51
N ASP A 399 0.27 -8.71 5.17
CA ASP A 399 -0.72 -9.78 4.96
C ASP A 399 -1.26 -9.77 3.53
N SER A 400 -1.72 -8.59 3.12
CA SER A 400 -2.27 -8.36 1.78
C SER A 400 -1.21 -8.65 0.72
N VAL A 401 0.03 -8.22 0.93
CA VAL A 401 1.15 -8.50 0.03
C VAL A 401 1.48 -9.98 -0.03
N ALA A 402 1.55 -10.69 1.10
CA ALA A 402 1.86 -12.11 1.13
C ALA A 402 0.82 -12.93 0.35
N ARG A 403 -0.47 -12.58 0.48
CA ARG A 403 -1.55 -13.17 -0.31
C ARG A 403 -1.44 -12.80 -1.79
N ILE A 404 -1.24 -11.53 -2.13
CA ILE A 404 -1.09 -11.07 -3.52
C ILE A 404 0.14 -11.70 -4.17
N GLY A 405 1.23 -11.88 -3.44
CA GLY A 405 2.43 -12.58 -3.91
C GLY A 405 2.16 -14.04 -4.23
N ARG A 406 1.46 -14.76 -3.34
CA ARG A 406 0.96 -16.13 -3.63
C ARG A 406 0.12 -16.14 -4.91
N MET A 407 -0.89 -15.26 -5.00
CA MET A 407 -1.80 -15.20 -6.16
C MET A 407 -1.04 -14.88 -7.45
N SER A 408 -0.14 -13.90 -7.43
CA SER A 408 0.68 -13.50 -8.58
C SER A 408 1.56 -14.66 -9.06
N PHE A 409 2.15 -15.43 -8.13
CA PHE A 409 2.93 -16.62 -8.48
C PHE A 409 2.06 -17.72 -9.09
N GLN A 410 0.87 -17.96 -8.53
CA GLN A 410 -0.08 -18.95 -9.05
C GLN A 410 -0.61 -18.56 -10.44
N GLU A 411 -0.86 -17.28 -10.66
CA GLU A 411 -1.32 -16.74 -11.94
C GLU A 411 -0.19 -16.74 -12.98
N LEU A 412 1.06 -16.49 -12.58
CA LEU A 412 2.22 -16.53 -13.47
C LEU A 412 2.42 -17.93 -14.07
N LEU A 413 2.17 -18.97 -13.26
CA LEU A 413 2.31 -20.37 -13.66
C LEU A 413 1.00 -20.98 -14.19
N ALA A 414 -0.11 -20.25 -14.13
CA ALA A 414 -1.38 -20.74 -14.64
C ALA A 414 -1.33 -20.82 -16.17
N PRO A 415 -1.82 -21.93 -16.77
CA PRO A 415 -1.90 -22.04 -18.21
C PRO A 415 -2.78 -20.94 -18.78
N SER A 416 -2.49 -20.52 -20.01
CA SER A 416 -3.38 -19.63 -20.74
C SER A 416 -4.65 -20.39 -21.14
N GLU A 417 -5.74 -19.70 -21.49
CA GLU A 417 -6.97 -20.37 -21.94
C GLU A 417 -6.66 -21.33 -23.11
N GLY A 418 -7.09 -22.60 -22.96
CA GLY A 418 -6.85 -23.68 -23.91
C GLY A 418 -5.56 -24.50 -23.73
N GLU A 419 -4.67 -24.13 -22.80
CA GLU A 419 -3.42 -24.87 -22.54
C GLU A 419 -3.59 -25.92 -21.42
N ALA A 420 -3.05 -27.12 -21.63
CA ALA A 420 -3.08 -28.19 -20.62
C ALA A 420 -2.12 -27.89 -19.45
N GLU A 421 -2.58 -28.08 -18.23
CA GLU A 421 -1.77 -27.86 -17.03
C GLU A 421 -0.77 -29.00 -16.80
N GLY A 422 0.53 -28.70 -16.87
CA GLY A 422 1.58 -29.65 -16.51
C GLY A 422 1.58 -29.98 -15.00
N ALA A 423 1.98 -31.21 -14.65
CA ALA A 423 1.99 -31.69 -13.25
C ALA A 423 2.86 -30.82 -12.31
N ALA A 424 4.02 -30.33 -12.80
CA ALA A 424 4.88 -29.42 -12.05
C ALA A 424 4.22 -28.06 -11.79
N ALA A 425 3.51 -27.50 -12.79
CA ALA A 425 2.77 -26.26 -12.63
C ALA A 425 1.65 -26.42 -11.59
N ARG A 426 0.93 -27.54 -11.60
CA ARG A 426 -0.11 -27.84 -10.60
C ARG A 426 0.46 -27.89 -9.17
N LEU A 427 1.62 -28.52 -8.98
CA LEU A 427 2.29 -28.57 -7.68
C LEU A 427 2.73 -27.17 -7.22
N LEU A 428 3.39 -26.40 -8.09
CA LEU A 428 3.86 -25.06 -7.76
C LEU A 428 2.71 -24.07 -7.53
N ARG A 429 1.58 -24.26 -8.20
CA ARG A 429 0.35 -23.49 -8.01
C ARG A 429 -0.44 -23.93 -6.78
N ASN A 430 -0.06 -24.99 -6.07
CA ASN A 430 -0.71 -25.33 -4.81
C ASN A 430 -0.55 -24.17 -3.82
N LYS A 431 -1.64 -23.75 -3.16
CA LYS A 431 -1.64 -22.57 -2.29
C LYS A 431 -0.57 -22.60 -1.20
N TYR A 432 -0.24 -23.77 -0.65
CA TYR A 432 0.77 -23.90 0.40
C TYR A 432 2.20 -23.78 -0.16
N VAL A 433 2.45 -24.41 -1.33
CA VAL A 433 3.75 -24.40 -2.00
C VAL A 433 4.07 -23.00 -2.54
N ALA A 434 3.11 -22.37 -3.23
CA ALA A 434 3.24 -21.01 -3.74
C ALA A 434 3.56 -20.00 -2.63
N THR A 435 2.87 -20.10 -1.48
CA THR A 435 3.16 -19.27 -0.30
C THR A 435 4.56 -19.55 0.25
N ALA A 436 4.93 -20.83 0.43
CA ALA A 436 6.24 -21.18 0.97
C ALA A 436 7.39 -20.64 0.11
N ILE A 437 7.31 -20.78 -1.21
CA ILE A 437 8.33 -20.27 -2.13
C ILE A 437 8.40 -18.74 -2.05
N THR A 438 7.25 -18.07 -2.13
CA THR A 438 7.17 -16.60 -2.08
C THR A 438 7.77 -16.06 -0.79
N LEU A 439 7.41 -16.65 0.36
CA LEU A 439 7.91 -16.21 1.66
C LEU A 439 9.37 -16.58 1.90
N ALA A 440 9.85 -17.73 1.41
CA ALA A 440 11.26 -18.11 1.52
C ALA A 440 12.16 -17.11 0.78
N LEU A 441 11.79 -16.73 -0.45
CA LEU A 441 12.53 -15.73 -1.21
C LEU A 441 12.41 -14.33 -0.59
N GLY A 442 11.22 -13.96 -0.10
CA GLY A 442 11.03 -12.72 0.66
C GLY A 442 11.88 -12.67 1.94
N TYR A 443 12.05 -13.79 2.63
CA TYR A 443 12.89 -13.88 3.83
C TYR A 443 14.37 -13.68 3.49
N LEU A 444 14.87 -14.30 2.42
CA LEU A 444 16.26 -14.10 1.98
C LEU A 444 16.53 -12.63 1.65
N LEU A 445 15.58 -11.93 1.02
CA LEU A 445 15.68 -10.50 0.77
C LEU A 445 15.61 -9.69 2.07
N CYS A 446 14.76 -10.09 3.03
CA CYS A 446 14.62 -9.43 4.32
C CYS A 446 15.95 -9.34 5.09
N LEU A 447 16.86 -10.30 4.90
CA LEU A 447 18.18 -10.31 5.53
C LEU A 447 19.10 -9.17 5.05
N ALA A 448 18.81 -8.55 3.90
CA ALA A 448 19.56 -7.39 3.40
C ALA A 448 19.22 -6.06 4.13
N GLY A 449 18.15 -6.05 4.93
CA GLY A 449 17.69 -4.92 5.72
C GLY A 449 16.87 -3.89 4.92
N TYR A 450 15.88 -3.27 5.56
CA TYR A 450 14.91 -2.42 4.86
C TYR A 450 15.52 -1.20 4.15
N MET A 451 16.58 -0.58 4.70
CA MET A 451 17.22 0.61 4.10
C MET A 451 17.82 0.33 2.72
N SER A 452 18.28 -0.90 2.48
CA SER A 452 18.82 -1.34 1.19
C SER A 452 17.72 -1.61 0.17
N ILE A 453 16.52 -1.95 0.63
CA ILE A 453 15.38 -2.39 -0.19
C ILE A 453 14.45 -1.22 -0.52
N TRP A 454 14.33 -0.22 0.36
CA TRP A 454 13.37 0.87 0.23
C TRP A 454 13.49 1.67 -1.08
N PRO A 455 14.70 2.04 -1.57
CA PRO A 455 14.83 2.74 -2.85
C PRO A 455 14.33 1.90 -4.04
N LEU A 456 14.62 0.59 -4.04
CA LEU A 456 14.11 -0.34 -5.05
C LEU A 456 12.59 -0.46 -4.99
N PHE A 457 12.04 -0.56 -3.78
CA PHE A 457 10.61 -0.62 -3.54
C PHE A 457 9.91 0.59 -4.16
N GLY A 458 10.40 1.82 -3.90
CA GLY A 458 9.83 3.04 -4.45
C GLY A 458 9.78 3.03 -5.98
N ALA A 459 10.92 2.75 -6.63
CA ALA A 459 11.01 2.70 -8.09
C ALA A 459 10.13 1.58 -8.70
N ALA A 460 10.13 0.38 -8.11
CA ALA A 460 9.29 -0.72 -8.55
C ALA A 460 7.80 -0.41 -8.37
N ASN A 461 7.39 0.17 -7.24
CA ASN A 461 6.01 0.53 -6.99
C ASN A 461 5.48 1.55 -8.03
N GLN A 462 6.32 2.50 -8.46
CA GLN A 462 5.94 3.46 -9.50
C GLN A 462 5.94 2.89 -10.90
N LEU A 463 6.84 1.95 -11.20
CA LEU A 463 6.73 1.19 -12.43
C LEU A 463 5.39 0.46 -12.47
N LEU A 464 5.04 -0.26 -11.41
CA LEU A 464 3.76 -0.96 -11.31
C LEU A 464 2.56 -0.02 -11.49
N ALA A 465 2.59 1.17 -10.88
CA ALA A 465 1.58 2.20 -11.07
C ALA A 465 1.43 2.56 -12.57
N SER A 466 2.55 2.84 -13.24
CA SER A 466 2.54 3.20 -14.67
C SER A 466 1.98 2.08 -15.54
N LEU A 467 2.36 0.82 -15.30
CA LEU A 467 1.88 -0.34 -16.06
C LEU A 467 0.36 -0.53 -15.89
N VAL A 468 -0.13 -0.33 -14.67
CA VAL A 468 -1.56 -0.42 -14.38
C VAL A 468 -2.33 0.72 -15.01
N LEU A 469 -1.84 1.96 -14.92
CA LEU A 469 -2.46 3.11 -15.59
C LEU A 469 -2.56 2.89 -17.11
N ILE A 470 -1.51 2.35 -17.74
CA ILE A 470 -1.53 1.97 -19.16
C ILE A 470 -2.61 0.93 -19.42
N SER A 471 -2.66 -0.13 -18.60
CA SER A 471 -3.62 -1.24 -18.77
C SER A 471 -5.07 -0.77 -18.63
N ILE A 472 -5.33 0.11 -17.66
CA ILE A 472 -6.65 0.72 -17.45
C ILE A 472 -6.98 1.67 -18.60
N ALA A 473 -6.02 2.43 -19.12
CA ALA A 473 -6.23 3.29 -20.28
C ALA A 473 -6.60 2.49 -21.54
N VAL A 474 -5.97 1.33 -21.75
CA VAL A 474 -6.37 0.37 -22.80
C VAL A 474 -7.79 -0.13 -22.54
N PHE A 475 -8.10 -0.62 -21.34
CA PHE A 475 -9.44 -1.10 -20.96
C PHE A 475 -10.55 -0.05 -21.19
N LEU A 476 -10.33 1.20 -20.77
CA LEU A 476 -11.32 2.25 -20.96
C LEU A 476 -11.52 2.55 -22.45
N ARG A 477 -10.45 2.53 -23.24
CA ARG A 477 -10.55 2.73 -24.69
C ARG A 477 -11.28 1.57 -25.37
N THR A 478 -10.90 0.33 -25.11
CA THR A 478 -11.50 -0.87 -25.73
C THR A 478 -12.97 -1.04 -25.37
N THR A 479 -13.39 -0.49 -24.22
CA THR A 479 -14.78 -0.51 -23.78
C THR A 479 -15.54 0.80 -24.06
N GLU A 480 -15.01 1.66 -24.94
CA GLU A 480 -15.61 2.92 -25.40
C GLU A 480 -15.96 3.90 -24.25
N ARG A 481 -15.18 3.87 -23.17
CA ARG A 481 -15.30 4.76 -22.00
C ARG A 481 -14.31 5.91 -22.04
N LYS A 482 -14.65 7.03 -21.42
CA LYS A 482 -13.75 8.20 -21.33
C LYS A 482 -12.54 7.87 -20.45
N GLY A 483 -11.33 7.93 -21.02
CA GLY A 483 -10.06 7.62 -20.34
C GLY A 483 -9.01 8.74 -20.31
N TRP A 484 -9.31 9.93 -20.84
CA TRP A 484 -8.32 11.02 -21.02
C TRP A 484 -7.62 11.47 -19.72
N MET A 485 -8.31 11.34 -18.58
CA MET A 485 -7.79 11.67 -17.25
C MET A 485 -6.59 10.79 -16.84
N LEU A 486 -6.41 9.63 -17.48
CA LEU A 486 -5.31 8.71 -17.17
C LEU A 486 -4.03 9.06 -17.93
N TYR A 487 -4.10 9.78 -19.04
CA TYR A 487 -2.94 9.96 -19.93
C TYR A 487 -1.83 10.79 -19.27
N VAL A 488 -2.18 11.87 -18.58
CA VAL A 488 -1.18 12.67 -17.85
C VAL A 488 -0.56 11.86 -16.71
N PRO A 489 -1.35 11.23 -15.80
CA PRO A 489 -0.79 10.34 -14.78
C PRO A 489 0.12 9.25 -15.32
N MET A 490 -0.34 8.56 -16.35
CA MET A 490 0.36 7.47 -17.01
C MET A 490 1.73 7.92 -17.55
N THR A 491 1.76 8.96 -18.39
CA THR A 491 2.99 9.43 -19.01
C THR A 491 3.95 10.02 -17.97
N PHE A 492 3.45 10.83 -17.03
CA PHE A 492 4.29 11.43 -16.00
C PHE A 492 4.94 10.37 -15.12
N MET A 493 4.17 9.39 -14.63
CA MET A 493 4.72 8.33 -13.78
C MET A 493 5.70 7.43 -14.52
N PHE A 494 5.46 7.16 -15.80
CA PHE A 494 6.42 6.44 -16.63
C PHE A 494 7.76 7.20 -16.72
N LEU A 495 7.73 8.51 -17.01
CA LEU A 495 8.94 9.33 -17.10
C LEU A 495 9.68 9.42 -15.76
N VAL A 496 8.97 9.69 -14.66
CA VAL A 496 9.52 9.69 -13.30
C VAL A 496 10.25 8.38 -13.01
N THR A 497 9.60 7.26 -13.30
CA THR A 497 10.13 5.92 -13.03
C THR A 497 11.36 5.62 -13.88
N MET A 498 11.31 5.88 -15.19
CA MET A 498 12.43 5.62 -16.08
C MET A 498 13.65 6.48 -15.71
N SER A 499 13.45 7.76 -15.40
CA SER A 499 14.53 8.62 -14.91
C SER A 499 15.13 8.10 -13.60
N ALA A 500 14.30 7.61 -12.67
CA ALA A 500 14.76 7.09 -11.39
C ALA A 500 15.61 5.82 -11.55
N LEU A 501 15.16 4.89 -12.42
CA LEU A 501 15.89 3.68 -12.72
C LEU A 501 17.23 3.99 -13.40
N VAL A 502 17.28 4.94 -14.34
CA VAL A 502 18.53 5.37 -14.98
C VAL A 502 19.51 5.94 -13.95
N MET A 503 19.06 6.81 -13.04
CA MET A 503 19.91 7.35 -11.98
C MET A 503 20.40 6.25 -11.01
N SER A 504 19.54 5.28 -10.69
CA SER A 504 19.93 4.13 -9.85
C SER A 504 21.03 3.31 -10.51
N VAL A 505 20.88 2.99 -11.80
CA VAL A 505 21.90 2.27 -12.57
C VAL A 505 23.21 3.04 -12.62
N TYR A 506 23.15 4.35 -12.90
CA TYR A 506 24.33 5.22 -12.90
C TYR A 506 25.04 5.24 -11.54
N GLY A 507 24.29 5.38 -10.44
CA GLY A 507 24.85 5.35 -9.09
C GLY A 507 25.53 4.03 -8.75
N ILE A 508 24.94 2.90 -9.15
CA ILE A 508 25.53 1.57 -8.92
C ILE A 508 26.80 1.36 -9.75
N ILE A 509 26.81 1.78 -11.03
CA ILE A 509 28.01 1.73 -11.87
C ILE A 509 29.12 2.61 -11.27
N GLY A 510 28.78 3.79 -10.73
CA GLY A 510 29.72 4.64 -10.03
C GLY A 510 30.36 3.96 -8.81
N LYS A 511 29.57 3.22 -8.01
CA LYS A 511 30.11 2.40 -6.90
C LYS A 511 31.06 1.30 -7.39
N LEU A 512 30.73 0.66 -8.52
CA LEU A 512 31.59 -0.36 -9.15
C LEU A 512 32.94 0.22 -9.55
N MET A 513 32.95 1.41 -10.17
CA MET A 513 34.18 2.09 -10.58
C MET A 513 35.02 2.56 -9.38
N ASN A 514 34.38 2.93 -8.28
CA ASN A 514 35.04 3.43 -7.07
C ASN A 514 35.44 2.32 -6.07
N GLY A 515 35.26 1.05 -6.42
CA GLY A 515 35.59 -0.09 -5.54
C GLY A 515 34.65 -0.29 -4.34
N GLY A 516 33.51 0.42 -4.29
CA GLY A 516 32.52 0.36 -3.21
C GLY A 516 31.34 -0.58 -3.50
N PHE A 517 31.44 -1.43 -4.52
CA PHE A 517 30.35 -2.29 -4.97
C PHE A 517 30.22 -3.56 -4.13
N VAL A 518 29.05 -3.74 -3.55
CA VAL A 518 28.68 -4.93 -2.79
C VAL A 518 27.86 -5.84 -3.68
N PHE A 519 28.45 -6.95 -4.14
CA PHE A 519 27.83 -7.85 -5.13
C PHE A 519 26.40 -8.30 -4.76
N LEU A 520 26.18 -8.66 -3.50
CA LEU A 520 24.87 -9.14 -3.05
C LEU A 520 23.78 -8.06 -3.09
N VAL A 521 24.14 -6.81 -2.77
CA VAL A 521 23.19 -5.70 -2.63
C VAL A 521 23.12 -4.91 -3.94
N ASP A 522 24.24 -4.34 -4.37
CA ASP A 522 24.31 -3.51 -5.57
C ASP A 522 24.12 -4.35 -6.85
N GLY A 523 24.58 -5.61 -6.87
CA GLY A 523 24.39 -6.51 -8.01
C GLY A 523 22.92 -6.94 -8.18
N LEU A 524 22.25 -7.27 -7.08
CA LEU A 524 20.81 -7.55 -7.10
C LEU A 524 20.01 -6.30 -7.50
N GLN A 525 20.34 -5.14 -6.95
CA GLN A 525 19.71 -3.87 -7.31
C GLN A 525 19.87 -3.56 -8.81
N LEU A 526 21.07 -3.75 -9.37
CA LEU A 526 21.33 -3.54 -10.79
C LEU A 526 20.54 -4.50 -11.67
N LEU A 527 20.55 -5.79 -11.34
CA LEU A 527 19.81 -6.81 -12.08
C LEU A 527 18.31 -6.50 -12.10
N LEU A 528 17.75 -6.16 -10.95
CA LEU A 528 16.35 -5.75 -10.85
C LEU A 528 16.11 -4.49 -11.67
N ALA A 529 16.89 -3.42 -11.49
CA ALA A 529 16.71 -2.16 -12.23
C ALA A 529 16.71 -2.36 -13.76
N LEU A 530 17.64 -3.16 -14.29
CA LEU A 530 17.71 -3.48 -15.72
C LEU A 530 16.52 -4.32 -16.20
N ALA A 531 16.09 -5.29 -15.40
CA ALA A 531 14.89 -6.06 -15.69
C ALA A 531 13.64 -5.16 -15.71
N LEU A 532 13.53 -4.24 -14.75
CA LEU A 532 12.43 -3.27 -14.66
C LEU A 532 12.41 -2.32 -15.85
N MET A 533 13.56 -1.77 -16.26
CA MET A 533 13.65 -0.92 -17.44
C MET A 533 13.26 -1.68 -18.71
N THR A 534 13.73 -2.91 -18.86
CA THR A 534 13.41 -3.76 -20.02
C THR A 534 11.91 -4.04 -20.09
N LEU A 535 11.32 -4.41 -18.95
CA LEU A 535 9.89 -4.62 -18.82
C LEU A 535 9.08 -3.37 -19.18
N ALA A 536 9.47 -2.22 -18.64
CA ALA A 536 8.82 -0.94 -18.90
C ALA A 536 8.77 -0.64 -20.41
N LEU A 537 9.91 -0.85 -21.10
CA LEU A 537 10.02 -0.65 -22.54
C LEU A 537 9.18 -1.65 -23.34
N LEU A 538 9.18 -2.93 -22.95
CA LEU A 538 8.36 -3.95 -23.60
C LEU A 538 6.87 -3.66 -23.45
N VAL A 539 6.44 -3.24 -22.25
CA VAL A 539 5.04 -2.90 -21.99
C VAL A 539 4.62 -1.66 -22.76
N VAL A 540 5.43 -0.61 -22.80
CA VAL A 540 5.14 0.55 -23.66
C VAL A 540 5.07 0.13 -25.12
N LYS A 541 6.01 -0.68 -25.61
CA LYS A 541 5.99 -1.15 -27.00
C LYS A 541 4.70 -1.91 -27.33
N HIS A 542 4.22 -2.79 -26.45
CA HIS A 542 3.02 -3.58 -26.69
C HIS A 542 1.72 -2.80 -26.44
N CYS A 543 1.62 -2.09 -25.32
CA CYS A 543 0.38 -1.42 -24.91
C CYS A 543 0.19 -0.06 -25.58
N ALA A 544 1.26 0.72 -25.80
CA ALA A 544 1.15 1.99 -26.51
C ALA A 544 0.85 1.77 -27.99
N ALA A 545 1.37 0.70 -28.59
CA ALA A 545 0.96 0.27 -29.92
C ALA A 545 -0.54 -0.03 -29.96
N GLU A 546 -1.07 -0.74 -28.96
CA GLU A 546 -2.51 -1.05 -28.86
C GLU A 546 -3.37 0.20 -28.66
N LEU A 547 -2.93 1.09 -27.76
CA LEU A 547 -3.51 2.42 -27.53
C LEU A 547 -3.41 3.34 -28.75
N VAL A 548 -2.57 3.09 -29.74
CA VAL A 548 -2.51 3.95 -30.95
C VAL A 548 -3.24 3.29 -32.12
N THR A 549 -3.07 1.98 -32.29
CA THR A 549 -3.55 1.23 -33.46
C THR A 549 -4.99 0.74 -33.34
N GLY A 550 -5.53 0.61 -32.11
CA GLY A 550 -6.92 0.18 -31.89
C GLY A 550 -7.21 -1.26 -32.30
N LYS A 551 -6.21 -2.14 -32.44
CA LYS A 551 -6.41 -3.53 -32.90
C LYS A 551 -7.37 -4.34 -32.00
N ALA A 552 -7.37 -4.08 -30.70
CA ALA A 552 -8.27 -4.69 -29.73
C ALA A 552 -9.75 -4.29 -29.92
N GLU A 553 -10.05 -3.18 -30.62
CA GLU A 553 -11.43 -2.89 -31.08
C GLU A 553 -11.92 -3.94 -32.07
N HIS A 554 -11.02 -4.64 -32.79
CA HIS A 554 -11.39 -5.57 -33.83
C HIS A 554 -11.59 -7.01 -33.32
N GLU A 555 -10.78 -7.46 -32.35
CA GLU A 555 -10.87 -8.81 -31.77
C GLU A 555 -11.94 -8.92 -30.66
N ALA A 556 -12.12 -7.88 -29.82
CA ALA A 556 -13.18 -7.89 -28.81
C ALA A 556 -14.60 -7.80 -29.41
N ARG A 557 -14.74 -7.30 -30.64
CA ARG A 557 -16.01 -7.28 -31.40
C ARG A 557 -16.35 -8.64 -32.03
N THR A 558 -15.41 -9.57 -32.11
CA THR A 558 -15.66 -10.93 -32.62
C THR A 558 -16.02 -11.94 -31.54
N ASP A 559 -15.77 -11.61 -30.26
CA ASP A 559 -16.01 -12.49 -29.11
C ASP A 559 -17.18 -12.05 -28.20
N MET A 560 -17.87 -10.93 -28.51
CA MET A 560 -19.20 -10.56 -27.99
C MET A 560 -20.28 -10.91 -29.03
#